data_AF-A0A813IF39-F1
#
_entry.id   AF-A0A813IF39-F1
#
_cell.length_a   1.000
_cell.length_b   1.000
_cell.length_c   1.000
_cell.angle_alpha   90.00
_cell.angle_beta   90.00
_cell.angle_gamma   90.00
#
_symmetry.space_group_name_H-M   'P 1'
#
loop_
_entity.id
_entity.type
_entity.pdbx_description
1 polymer ?
#
loop_
_entity_poly.entity_id
_entity_poly.type
_entity_poly.pdbx_seq_one_letter_code
_entity_poly.pdbx_strand_id
1 'polypeptide(L)'
;VSLAVIGRVQSRISDDPALFLLLLTYFTVFYSILFEMVRHINLHISSSLARNLPGLCIVVSALLVIAGVLVVHLRLAFAQGNEFGMVYVGWVTFALLGHTAIQAMPVEWLASDAKLAAQGARLHVHHWYWSFLAAHFAIFGSPLSMLAQAAFLGIYIHGAACFGAEAIFEPVALSERDDNNNTNNNKNN
;
A
#
# COMPACT_ATOMS: atom_id res chain seq x y z
N VAL A 1 16.84 -12.35 13.36
CA VAL A 1 15.37 -12.39 13.51
C VAL A 1 14.79 -12.52 12.12
N SER A 2 14.20 -13.66 11.76
CA SER A 2 13.69 -13.87 10.39
C SER A 2 12.53 -12.90 10.13
N LEU A 3 12.32 -12.47 8.88
CA LEU A 3 11.22 -11.58 8.49
C LEU A 3 9.83 -12.09 8.96
N ALA A 4 9.67 -13.40 9.15
CA ALA A 4 8.44 -14.01 9.68
C ALA A 4 8.18 -13.73 11.18
N VAL A 5 9.20 -13.31 11.92
CA VAL A 5 9.10 -12.91 13.34
C VAL A 5 8.56 -11.49 13.47
N ILE A 6 8.68 -10.67 12.42
CA ILE A 6 8.18 -9.30 12.42
C ILE A 6 6.67 -9.35 12.12
N GLY A 7 5.85 -8.77 12.99
CA GLY A 7 4.40 -8.69 12.79
C GLY A 7 3.57 -9.84 13.38
N ARG A 8 4.13 -10.82 14.10
CA ARG A 8 3.36 -11.95 14.70
C ARG A 8 2.64 -12.88 13.72
N VAL A 9 2.90 -12.79 12.41
CA VAL A 9 2.31 -13.67 11.39
C VAL A 9 2.53 -15.16 11.72
N GLN A 10 3.76 -15.53 12.12
CA GLN A 10 4.07 -16.90 12.53
C GLN A 10 3.20 -17.37 13.71
N SER A 11 2.92 -16.48 14.68
CA SER A 11 2.04 -16.83 15.80
C SER A 11 0.59 -17.03 15.34
N ARG A 12 0.09 -16.24 14.38
CA ARG A 12 -1.26 -16.43 13.83
C ARG A 12 -1.43 -17.77 13.11
N ILE A 13 -0.45 -18.13 12.30
CA ILE A 13 -0.42 -19.43 11.61
C ILE A 13 -0.36 -20.58 12.64
N SER A 14 0.32 -20.38 13.76
CA SER A 14 0.45 -21.41 14.79
C SER A 14 -0.83 -21.56 15.64
N ASP A 15 -1.49 -20.44 15.94
CA ASP A 15 -2.69 -20.40 16.80
C ASP A 15 -3.95 -20.91 16.07
N ASP A 16 -4.19 -20.46 14.84
CA ASP A 16 -5.34 -20.88 14.01
C ASP A 16 -4.97 -20.86 12.51
N PRO A 17 -4.25 -21.88 12.01
CA PRO A 17 -3.73 -21.89 10.65
C PRO A 17 -4.84 -21.86 9.60
N ALA A 18 -5.91 -22.61 9.83
CA ALA A 18 -6.99 -22.76 8.86
C ALA A 18 -7.75 -21.46 8.67
N LEU A 19 -8.13 -20.78 9.76
CA LEU A 19 -8.84 -19.51 9.67
C LEU A 19 -7.95 -18.42 9.07
N PHE A 20 -6.69 -18.33 9.49
CA PHE A 20 -5.78 -17.30 8.98
C PHE A 20 -5.52 -17.47 7.47
N LEU A 21 -5.26 -18.69 7.00
CA LEU A 21 -5.07 -18.98 5.58
C LEU A 21 -6.36 -18.76 4.77
N LEU A 22 -7.52 -19.09 5.33
CA LEU A 22 -8.82 -18.82 4.70
C LEU A 22 -9.04 -17.32 4.52
N LEU A 23 -8.79 -16.51 5.56
CA LEU A 23 -8.92 -15.05 5.50
C LEU A 23 -7.95 -14.45 4.48
N LEU A 24 -6.69 -14.89 4.48
CA LEU A 24 -5.68 -14.43 3.52
C LEU A 24 -6.10 -14.75 2.08
N THR A 25 -6.57 -15.97 1.83
CA THR A 25 -7.08 -16.41 0.53
C THR A 25 -8.30 -15.61 0.12
N TYR A 26 -9.26 -15.43 1.03
CA TYR A 26 -10.46 -14.62 0.81
C TYR A 26 -10.11 -13.20 0.37
N PHE A 27 -9.23 -12.51 1.11
CA PHE A 27 -8.85 -11.15 0.75
C PHE A 27 -8.09 -11.10 -0.58
N THR A 28 -7.17 -12.03 -0.83
CA THR A 28 -6.43 -12.10 -2.10
C THR A 28 -7.38 -12.24 -3.30
N VAL A 29 -8.33 -13.18 -3.22
CA VAL A 29 -9.34 -13.40 -4.27
C VAL A 29 -10.26 -12.20 -4.39
N PHE A 30 -10.73 -11.65 -3.27
CA PHE A 30 -11.63 -10.50 -3.25
C PHE A 30 -11.00 -9.26 -3.89
N TYR A 31 -9.74 -8.94 -3.55
CA TYR A 31 -9.02 -7.83 -4.17
C TYR A 31 -8.77 -8.06 -5.66
N SER A 32 -8.50 -9.31 -6.06
CA SER A 32 -8.35 -9.67 -7.47
C SER A 32 -9.64 -9.43 -8.27
N ILE A 33 -10.79 -9.82 -7.72
CA ILE A 33 -12.10 -9.57 -8.33
C ILE A 33 -12.40 -8.08 -8.40
N LEU A 34 -12.21 -7.35 -7.30
CA LEU A 34 -12.43 -5.90 -7.29
C LEU A 34 -11.57 -5.17 -8.30
N PHE A 35 -10.28 -5.53 -8.40
CA PHE A 35 -9.38 -4.97 -9.40
C PHE A 35 -9.91 -5.19 -10.82
N GLU A 36 -10.34 -6.41 -11.14
CA GLU A 36 -10.89 -6.73 -12.45
C GLU A 36 -12.20 -5.98 -12.73
N MET A 37 -13.08 -5.85 -11.74
CA MET A 37 -14.30 -5.04 -11.85
C MET A 37 -13.99 -3.57 -12.09
N VAL A 38 -13.02 -3.01 -11.36
CA VAL A 38 -12.57 -1.61 -11.52
C VAL A 38 -11.99 -1.38 -12.92
N ARG A 39 -11.25 -2.36 -13.46
CA ARG A 39 -10.75 -2.35 -14.84
C ARG A 39 -11.89 -2.26 -15.85
N HIS A 40 -12.97 -3.01 -15.65
CA HIS A 40 -14.16 -2.95 -16.52
C HIS A 40 -14.97 -1.67 -16.40
N ILE A 41 -14.99 -1.03 -15.23
CA ILE A 41 -15.72 0.23 -15.00
C ILE A 41 -14.99 1.44 -15.64
N ASN A 42 -13.81 1.22 -16.23
CA ASN A 42 -12.95 2.25 -16.81
C ASN A 42 -12.70 3.41 -15.84
N LEU A 43 -12.46 3.04 -14.58
CA LEU A 43 -12.13 3.95 -13.50
C LEU A 43 -10.75 4.56 -13.79
N HIS A 44 -10.72 5.62 -14.60
CA HIS A 44 -9.49 6.37 -14.85
C HIS A 44 -9.03 6.97 -13.52
N ILE A 45 -8.00 6.40 -12.92
CA ILE A 45 -7.31 6.99 -11.77
C ILE A 45 -6.56 8.23 -12.27
N SER A 46 -7.30 9.30 -12.53
CA SER A 46 -6.76 10.61 -12.82
C SER A 46 -6.20 11.21 -11.53
N SER A 47 -5.08 11.91 -11.65
CA SER A 47 -4.56 12.78 -10.59
C SER A 47 -5.57 13.86 -10.16
N SER A 48 -6.57 14.16 -11.00
CA SER A 48 -7.69 15.03 -10.66
C SER A 48 -8.78 14.27 -9.89
N LEU A 49 -8.50 13.92 -8.64
CA LEU A 49 -9.42 13.24 -7.71
C LEU A 49 -10.80 13.92 -7.63
N ALA A 50 -10.85 15.25 -7.68
CA ALA A 50 -12.10 16.03 -7.65
C ALA A 50 -13.02 15.80 -8.86
N ARG A 51 -12.48 15.33 -9.99
CA ARG A 51 -13.24 15.02 -11.21
C ARG A 51 -13.52 13.52 -11.36
N ASN A 52 -12.98 12.68 -10.48
CA ASN A 52 -13.21 11.24 -10.44
C ASN A 52 -13.87 10.85 -9.11
N LEU A 53 -15.17 11.12 -8.99
CA LEU A 53 -15.94 10.83 -7.78
C LEU A 53 -15.87 9.35 -7.36
N PRO A 54 -15.99 8.34 -8.26
CA PRO A 54 -15.81 6.95 -7.88
C PRO A 54 -14.43 6.65 -7.28
N GLY A 55 -13.36 7.19 -7.87
CA GLY A 55 -12.00 7.04 -7.34
C GLY A 55 -11.83 7.69 -5.97
N LEU A 56 -12.40 8.88 -5.78
CA LEU A 56 -12.44 9.57 -4.48
C LEU A 56 -13.14 8.73 -3.42
N CYS A 57 -14.31 8.16 -3.73
CA CYS A 57 -15.04 7.31 -2.80
C CYS A 57 -14.21 6.10 -2.35
N ILE A 58 -13.51 5.43 -3.29
CA ILE A 58 -12.62 4.31 -2.97
C ILE A 58 -11.50 4.75 -2.02
N VAL A 59 -10.83 5.87 -2.32
CA VAL A 59 -9.75 6.41 -1.49
C VAL A 59 -10.26 6.77 -0.10
N VAL A 60 -11.40 7.46 0.00
CA VAL A 60 -11.99 7.84 1.30
C VAL A 60 -12.37 6.60 2.11
N SER A 61 -13.01 5.61 1.50
CA SER A 61 -13.34 4.35 2.18
C SER A 61 -12.09 3.63 2.69
N ALA A 62 -11.02 3.55 1.88
CA ALA A 62 -9.76 2.95 2.30
C ALA A 62 -9.13 3.70 3.49
N LEU A 63 -9.10 5.04 3.43
CA LEU A 63 -8.58 5.88 4.51
C LEU A 63 -9.38 5.70 5.81
N LEU A 64 -10.70 5.59 5.74
CA LEU A 64 -11.55 5.36 6.91
C LEU A 64 -11.28 3.99 7.55
N VAL A 65 -11.09 2.94 6.74
CA VAL A 65 -10.74 1.60 7.24
C VAL A 65 -9.37 1.63 7.94
N ILE A 66 -8.36 2.22 7.29
CA ILE A 66 -7.01 2.33 7.86
C ILE A 66 -7.03 3.14 9.16
N ALA A 67 -7.71 4.28 9.17
CA ALA A 67 -7.84 5.13 10.36
C ALA A 67 -8.57 4.40 11.49
N GLY A 68 -9.65 3.68 11.19
CA GLY A 68 -10.39 2.89 12.18
C GLY A 68 -9.53 1.80 12.83
N VAL A 69 -8.79 1.03 12.01
CA VAL A 69 -7.83 0.02 12.51
C VAL A 69 -6.76 0.68 13.37
N LEU A 70 -6.17 1.79 12.92
CA LEU A 70 -5.14 2.51 13.66
C LEU A 70 -5.65 3.01 15.02
N VAL A 71 -6.84 3.60 15.08
CA VAL A 71 -7.43 4.09 16.34
C VAL A 71 -7.62 2.94 17.33
N VAL A 72 -8.14 1.79 16.89
CA VAL A 72 -8.30 0.63 17.77
C VAL A 72 -6.95 0.09 18.22
N HIS A 73 -5.97 0.02 17.32
CA HIS A 73 -4.62 -0.45 17.64
C HIS A 73 -3.89 0.48 18.62
N LEU A 74 -4.02 1.79 18.46
CA LEU A 74 -3.49 2.77 19.43
C LEU A 74 -4.13 2.56 20.81
N ARG A 75 -5.46 2.41 20.87
CA ARG A 75 -6.15 2.11 22.14
C ARG A 75 -5.62 0.82 22.77
N LEU A 76 -5.45 -0.25 21.99
CA LEU A 76 -4.89 -1.51 22.48
C LEU A 76 -3.43 -1.38 22.93
N ALA A 77 -2.63 -0.56 22.25
CA ALA A 77 -1.24 -0.29 22.62
C ALA A 77 -1.16 0.43 23.97
N PHE A 78 -1.93 1.52 24.14
CA PHE A 78 -1.95 2.27 25.40
C PHE A 78 -2.60 1.48 26.54
N ALA A 79 -3.51 0.53 26.25
CA ALA A 79 -4.04 -0.39 27.25
C ALA A 79 -2.99 -1.39 27.79
N GLN A 80 -1.91 -1.66 27.04
CA GLN A 80 -0.78 -2.48 27.52
C GLN A 80 0.21 -1.66 28.36
N GLY A 81 0.10 -0.34 28.35
CA GLY A 81 0.96 0.57 29.10
C GLY A 81 1.39 1.77 28.26
N ASN A 82 1.63 2.90 28.93
CA ASN A 82 1.99 4.15 28.26
C ASN A 82 3.31 4.03 27.47
N GLU A 83 4.31 3.35 28.04
CA GLU A 83 5.60 3.12 27.37
C GLU A 83 5.43 2.35 26.06
N PHE A 84 4.70 1.23 26.10
CA PHE A 84 4.42 0.43 24.90
C PHE A 84 3.63 1.23 23.86
N GLY A 85 2.60 1.97 24.29
CA GLY A 85 1.83 2.86 23.42
C GLY A 85 2.69 3.87 22.70
N MET A 86 3.61 4.53 23.41
CA MET A 86 4.54 5.50 22.81
C MET A 86 5.54 4.86 21.86
N VAL A 87 6.07 3.67 22.19
CA VAL A 87 6.93 2.91 21.28
C VAL A 87 6.18 2.55 19.99
N TYR A 88 4.92 2.12 20.10
CA TYR A 88 4.07 1.80 18.94
C TYR A 88 3.84 3.03 18.07
N VAL A 89 3.50 4.19 18.67
CA VAL A 89 3.39 5.47 17.95
C VAL A 89 4.69 5.81 17.24
N GLY A 90 5.83 5.69 17.93
CA GLY A 90 7.15 5.95 17.36
C GLY A 90 7.42 5.11 16.10
N TRP A 91 7.08 3.82 16.12
CA TRP A 91 7.24 2.95 14.95
C TRP A 91 6.31 3.30 13.78
N VAL A 92 5.04 3.60 14.07
CA VAL A 92 4.08 4.05 13.03
C VAL A 92 4.57 5.36 12.41
N THR A 93 4.96 6.33 13.23
CA THR A 93 5.50 7.61 12.76
C THR A 93 6.79 7.42 11.97
N PHE A 94 7.71 6.58 12.44
CA PHE A 94 8.96 6.27 11.74
C PHE A 94 8.69 5.68 10.34
N ALA A 95 7.74 4.75 10.21
CA ALA A 95 7.41 4.18 8.91
C ALA A 95 6.78 5.21 7.96
N LEU A 96 5.88 6.06 8.46
CA LEU A 96 5.26 7.13 7.67
C LEU A 96 6.31 8.15 7.22
N LEU A 97 7.16 8.62 8.13
CA LEU A 97 8.21 9.60 7.83
C LEU A 97 9.31 9.02 6.93
N GLY A 98 9.72 7.77 7.19
CA GLY A 98 10.69 7.07 6.36
C GLY A 98 10.19 6.96 4.93
N HIS A 99 8.90 6.70 4.75
CA HIS A 99 8.32 6.65 3.42
C HIS A 99 8.22 8.03 2.75
N THR A 100 7.71 9.06 3.44
CA THR A 100 7.64 10.40 2.86
C THR A 100 9.02 10.92 2.49
N ALA A 101 10.03 10.60 3.31
CA ALA A 101 11.42 10.88 3.01
C ALA A 101 11.88 10.14 1.74
N ILE A 102 11.66 8.82 1.64
CA ILE A 102 12.03 8.04 0.45
C ILE A 102 11.37 8.57 -0.83
N GLN A 103 10.08 8.93 -0.81
CA GLN A 103 9.42 9.54 -1.97
C GLN A 103 9.97 10.92 -2.33
N ALA A 104 10.45 11.67 -1.35
CA ALA A 104 11.06 12.98 -1.56
C ALA A 104 12.56 12.90 -1.91
N MET A 105 13.19 11.73 -1.84
CA MET A 105 14.61 11.59 -2.14
C MET A 105 14.88 11.81 -3.63
N PRO A 106 15.94 12.58 -3.98
CA PRO A 106 16.39 12.70 -5.35
C PRO A 106 16.78 11.32 -5.91
N VAL A 107 16.33 10.99 -7.12
CA VAL A 107 16.60 9.67 -7.71
C VAL A 107 18.09 9.42 -7.94
N GLU A 108 18.88 10.48 -8.11
CA GLU A 108 20.34 10.41 -8.24
C GLU A 108 21.03 9.84 -7.00
N TRP A 109 20.37 9.91 -5.84
CA TRP A 109 20.91 9.36 -4.59
C TRP A 109 20.62 7.86 -4.44
N LEU A 110 19.67 7.34 -5.22
CA LEU A 110 19.20 5.96 -5.13
C LEU A 110 19.59 5.13 -6.36
N ALA A 111 19.61 5.73 -7.55
CA ALA A 111 19.99 5.08 -8.79
C ALA A 111 21.52 5.13 -8.96
N SER A 112 22.16 3.96 -9.01
CA SER A 112 23.58 3.84 -9.37
C SER A 112 23.84 4.10 -10.87
N ASP A 113 22.79 4.13 -11.69
CA ASP A 113 22.88 4.34 -13.13
C ASP A 113 22.69 5.82 -13.48
N ALA A 114 23.78 6.44 -13.93
CA ALA A 114 23.80 7.83 -14.38
C ALA A 114 22.82 8.13 -15.54
N LYS A 115 22.41 7.11 -16.33
CA LYS A 115 21.43 7.30 -17.41
C LYS A 115 20.01 7.47 -16.88
N LEU A 116 19.64 6.78 -15.80
CA LEU A 116 18.33 6.94 -15.14
C LEU A 116 18.21 8.31 -14.47
N ALA A 117 19.29 8.75 -13.81
CA ALA A 117 19.41 10.10 -13.25
C ALA A 117 19.27 11.19 -14.33
N ALA A 118 19.99 11.06 -15.45
CA ALA A 118 19.95 12.06 -16.53
C ALA A 118 18.59 12.16 -17.25
N GLN A 119 17.74 11.12 -17.18
CA GLN A 119 16.40 11.12 -17.76
C GLN A 119 15.32 11.66 -16.80
N GLY A 120 15.73 12.16 -15.62
CA GLY A 120 14.83 12.71 -14.62
C GLY A 120 13.87 11.68 -14.03
N ALA A 121 14.23 10.40 -14.01
CA ALA A 121 13.35 9.32 -13.53
C ALA A 121 12.74 9.65 -12.16
N ARG A 122 11.49 9.22 -11.93
CA ARG A 122 10.81 9.41 -10.64
C ARG A 122 10.71 8.07 -9.92
N LEU A 123 10.86 8.11 -8.60
CA LEU A 123 10.59 6.95 -7.76
C LEU A 123 9.09 6.67 -7.77
N HIS A 124 8.70 5.54 -8.37
CA HIS A 124 7.32 5.06 -8.33
C HIS A 124 7.24 3.88 -7.35
N VAL A 125 6.80 4.15 -6.12
CA VAL A 125 6.53 3.09 -5.15
C VAL A 125 5.07 2.68 -5.28
N HIS A 126 4.84 1.52 -5.88
CA HIS A 126 3.50 0.97 -5.98
C HIS A 126 2.86 0.79 -4.60
N HIS A 127 1.57 1.12 -4.50
CA HIS A 127 0.85 1.16 -3.24
C HIS A 127 0.76 -0.21 -2.53
N TRP A 128 0.93 -1.33 -3.25
CA TRP A 128 0.92 -2.68 -2.67
C TRP A 128 2.15 -3.00 -1.79
N TYR A 129 3.29 -2.31 -1.98
CA TYR A 129 4.43 -2.45 -1.06
C TYR A 129 4.09 -1.99 0.37
N TRP A 130 3.17 -1.04 0.49
CA TRP A 130 2.78 -0.49 1.78
C TRP A 130 1.93 -1.42 2.62
N SER A 131 1.10 -2.23 1.97
CA SER A 131 0.26 -3.16 2.71
C SER A 131 1.14 -4.21 3.41
N PHE A 132 2.31 -4.55 2.85
CA PHE A 132 3.29 -5.34 3.58
C PHE A 132 3.71 -4.66 4.89
N LEU A 133 4.15 -3.39 4.85
CA LEU A 133 4.50 -2.65 6.08
C LEU A 133 3.32 -2.56 7.06
N ALA A 134 2.12 -2.25 6.56
CA ALA A 134 0.90 -2.15 7.36
C ALA A 134 0.56 -3.45 8.10
N ALA A 135 0.78 -4.61 7.45
CA ALA A 135 0.58 -5.92 8.06
C ALA A 135 1.44 -6.12 9.32
N HIS A 136 2.61 -5.47 9.41
CA HIS A 136 3.50 -5.58 10.56
C HIS A 136 3.06 -4.73 11.75
N PHE A 137 2.15 -3.78 11.57
CA PHE A 137 1.57 -3.00 12.67
C PHE A 137 0.33 -3.65 13.28
N ALA A 138 -0.19 -4.71 12.64
CA ALA A 138 -1.33 -5.47 13.11
C ALA A 138 -0.92 -6.63 14.05
N ILE A 139 -0.34 -6.26 15.20
CA ILE A 139 0.32 -7.18 16.14
C ILE A 139 -0.52 -7.59 17.36
N PHE A 140 -1.71 -7.02 17.53
CA PHE A 140 -2.51 -7.28 18.73
C PHE A 140 -3.18 -8.65 18.62
N GLY A 141 -3.41 -9.33 19.75
CA GLY A 141 -4.09 -10.63 19.81
C GLY A 141 -5.61 -10.55 19.58
N SER A 142 -6.12 -9.57 18.84
CA SER A 142 -7.56 -9.36 18.61
C SER A 142 -8.02 -9.91 17.26
N PRO A 143 -9.33 -10.21 17.08
CA PRO A 143 -9.90 -10.57 15.79
C PRO A 143 -9.70 -9.48 14.73
N LEU A 144 -9.85 -8.21 15.11
CA LEU A 144 -9.63 -7.08 14.21
C LEU A 144 -8.18 -7.05 13.68
N SER A 145 -7.20 -7.26 14.56
CA SER A 145 -5.80 -7.26 14.17
C SER A 145 -5.46 -8.44 13.25
N MET A 146 -6.09 -9.61 13.47
CA MET A 146 -5.95 -10.76 12.60
C MET A 146 -6.55 -10.50 11.21
N LEU A 147 -7.76 -9.94 11.16
CA LEU A 147 -8.42 -9.56 9.90
C LEU A 147 -7.62 -8.49 9.15
N ALA A 148 -7.16 -7.44 9.84
CA ALA A 148 -6.35 -6.38 9.26
C ALA A 148 -5.03 -6.93 8.70
N GLN A 149 -4.34 -7.78 9.45
CA GLN A 149 -3.11 -8.42 8.99
C GLN A 149 -3.33 -9.29 7.75
N ALA A 150 -4.36 -10.15 7.77
CA ALA A 150 -4.71 -11.00 6.63
C ALA A 150 -5.10 -10.16 5.40
N ALA A 151 -5.85 -9.07 5.58
CA ALA A 151 -6.22 -8.17 4.50
C ALA A 151 -4.99 -7.49 3.88
N PHE A 152 -4.12 -6.91 4.70
CA PHE A 152 -2.91 -6.23 4.24
C PHE A 152 -1.92 -7.17 3.54
N LEU A 153 -1.74 -8.38 4.04
CA LEU A 153 -0.96 -9.42 3.36
C LEU A 153 -1.63 -9.86 2.05
N GLY A 154 -2.95 -9.98 2.02
CA GLY A 154 -3.70 -10.31 0.80
C GLY A 154 -3.50 -9.25 -0.31
N ILE A 155 -3.54 -7.96 0.04
CA ILE A 155 -3.22 -6.86 -0.89
C ILE A 155 -1.79 -6.99 -1.41
N TYR A 156 -0.83 -7.29 -0.53
CA TYR A 156 0.58 -7.41 -0.91
C TYR A 156 0.80 -8.58 -1.87
N ILE A 157 0.27 -9.76 -1.53
CA ILE A 157 0.39 -10.98 -2.35
C ILE A 157 -0.29 -10.77 -3.70
N HIS A 158 -1.48 -10.17 -3.72
CA HIS A 158 -2.16 -9.82 -4.96
C HIS A 158 -1.29 -8.90 -5.84
N GLY A 159 -0.78 -7.81 -5.27
CA GLY A 159 0.11 -6.89 -5.99
C GLY A 159 1.35 -7.58 -6.54
N ALA A 160 2.07 -8.31 -5.70
CA ALA A 160 3.26 -9.06 -6.10
C ALA A 160 2.96 -10.12 -7.19
N ALA A 161 1.80 -10.77 -7.15
CA ALA A 161 1.40 -11.77 -8.13
C ALA A 161 1.01 -11.15 -9.49
N CYS A 162 0.28 -10.04 -9.47
CA CYS A 162 -0.19 -9.38 -10.70
C CYS A 162 0.90 -8.57 -11.40
N PHE A 163 1.80 -7.95 -10.63
CA PHE A 163 2.74 -6.97 -11.13
C PHE A 163 4.20 -7.43 -11.05
N GLY A 164 4.50 -8.45 -10.23
CA GLY A 164 5.86 -8.94 -10.04
C GLY A 164 6.75 -7.92 -9.32
N ALA A 165 8.06 -8.02 -9.58
CA ALA A 165 9.03 -7.02 -9.13
C ALA A 165 9.14 -5.92 -10.20
N GLU A 166 8.23 -4.94 -10.17
CA GLU A 166 8.25 -3.82 -11.10
C GLU A 166 9.49 -2.94 -10.94
N ALA A 167 9.88 -2.26 -12.03
CA ALA A 167 10.92 -1.26 -11.99
C ALA A 167 10.49 -0.10 -11.07
N ILE A 168 11.28 0.16 -10.03
CA ILE A 168 10.98 1.20 -9.01
C ILE A 168 11.26 2.61 -9.56
N PHE A 169 12.02 2.71 -10.64
CA PHE A 169 12.32 3.97 -11.33
C PHE A 169 11.65 3.99 -12.70
N GLU A 170 10.76 4.95 -12.93
CA GLU A 170 10.13 5.16 -14.22
C GLU A 170 10.72 6.40 -14.91
N PRO A 171 11.11 6.32 -16.21
CA PRO A 171 11.60 7.48 -16.94
C PRO A 171 10.45 8.47 -17.23
N VAL A 172 10.69 9.77 -16.99
CA VAL A 172 9.68 10.84 -17.14
C VAL A 172 9.17 10.98 -18.58
N ALA A 173 9.99 10.61 -19.58
CA ALA A 173 9.66 10.78 -20.99
C ALA A 173 8.49 9.91 -21.51
N LEU A 174 8.05 8.89 -20.75
CA LEU A 174 6.89 8.07 -21.13
C LEU A 174 5.56 8.61 -20.55
N SER A 175 5.57 9.28 -19.39
CA SER A 175 4.31 9.77 -18.80
C SER A 175 3.75 11.01 -19.50
N GLU A 176 4.61 11.88 -20.07
CA GLU A 176 4.16 13.11 -20.74
C GLU A 176 3.73 12.94 -22.21
N ARG A 177 4.13 11.83 -22.87
CA ARG A 177 3.77 11.57 -24.27
C ARG A 177 2.32 11.16 -24.44
N ASP A 178 1.77 10.43 -23.48
CA ASP A 178 0.39 9.94 -23.54
C ASP A 178 -0.63 11.05 -23.22
N ASP A 179 -0.28 12.00 -22.33
CA ASP A 179 -1.15 13.12 -21.97
C ASP A 179 -1.27 14.19 -23.08
N ASN A 180 -0.18 14.43 -23.82
CA ASN A 180 -0.15 15.47 -24.87
C ASN A 180 -0.77 15.01 -26.20
N ASN A 181 -0.74 13.72 -26.52
CA ASN A 181 -1.40 13.21 -27.73
C ASN A 181 -2.93 13.20 -27.60
N ASN A 182 -3.47 13.08 -26.39
CA ASN A 182 -4.92 13.06 -26.16
C ASN A 182 -5.55 14.48 -26.18
N THR A 183 -4.78 15.52 -25.86
CA THR A 183 -5.25 16.91 -25.87
C THR A 183 -5.27 17.54 -27.27
N ASN A 184 -4.42 17.09 -28.19
CA ASN A 184 -4.39 17.62 -29.56
C ASN A 184 -5.50 17.05 -30.46
N ASN A 185 -5.97 15.83 -30.20
CA ASN A 185 -7.08 15.25 -30.98
C ASN A 185 -8.45 15.83 -30.62
N ASN A 186 -8.60 16.47 -29.45
CA ASN A 186 -9.86 17.08 -29.01
C ASN A 186 -10.03 18.55 -29.40
N LYS A 187 -9.05 19.16 -30.08
CA LYS A 187 -9.13 20.55 -30.57
C LYS A 187 -9.47 20.66 -32.06
N ASN A 188 -9.56 19.53 -32.77
CA ASN A 188 -9.74 19.50 -34.23
C ASN A 188 -11.10 18.94 -34.69
N ASN A 189 -12.09 18.82 -33.79
CA ASN A 189 -13.48 18.47 -34.13
C ASN A 189 -14.44 19.54 -33.61
#